data_AF-A0A1Y3VIH1-F1
#
_entry.id   AF-A0A1Y3VIH1-F1
#
_cell.length_a   1.000
_cell.length_b   1.000
_cell.length_c   1.000
_cell.angle_alpha   90.00
_cell.angle_beta   90.00
_cell.angle_gamma   90.00
#
_symmetry.space_group_name_H-M   'P 1'
#
loop_
_entity.id
_entity.type
_entity.pdbx_description
1 polymer ?
#
loop_
_entity_poly.entity_id
_entity_poly.type
_entity_poly.pdbx_seq_one_letter_code
_entity_poly.pdbx_strand_id
1 'polypeptide(L)' 'MAKKKEEPTYTEAVAEIERILARFRNEEMDVDSLAAEVKRATELIAACKAKLRKAEEEVNQILEA' A
#
# COMPACT_ATOMS: atom_id res chain seq x y z
N MET A 1 -19.01 -12.24 -14.53
CA MET A 1 -19.07 -11.50 -13.24
C MET A 1 -17.84 -10.63 -13.15
N ALA A 2 -17.97 -9.31 -13.26
CA ALA A 2 -16.84 -8.39 -13.19
C ALA A 2 -16.43 -8.21 -11.72
N LYS A 3 -15.27 -8.75 -11.33
CA LYS A 3 -14.67 -8.48 -10.02
C LYS A 3 -14.37 -6.99 -9.93
N LYS A 4 -15.17 -6.25 -9.15
CA LYS A 4 -14.86 -4.89 -8.72
C LYS A 4 -13.51 -4.99 -8.02
N LYS A 5 -12.51 -4.26 -8.52
CA LYS A 5 -11.16 -4.24 -7.95
C LYS A 5 -11.28 -3.51 -6.62
N GLU A 6 -11.57 -4.24 -5.55
CA GLU A 6 -11.61 -3.68 -4.20
C GLU A 6 -10.21 -3.19 -3.85
N GLU A 7 -10.15 -1.99 -3.26
CA GLU A 7 -8.89 -1.48 -2.74
C GLU A 7 -8.39 -2.41 -1.64
N PRO A 8 -7.09 -2.79 -1.64
CA PRO A 8 -6.56 -3.69 -0.63
C PRO A 8 -6.76 -3.09 0.77
N THR A 9 -7.06 -3.95 1.75
CA THR A 9 -7.00 -3.59 3.17
C THR A 9 -5.60 -3.08 3.53
N TYR A 10 -5.46 -2.39 4.66
CA TYR A 10 -4.15 -1.91 5.11
C TYR A 10 -3.14 -3.07 5.20
N THR A 11 -3.56 -4.18 5.80
CA THR A 11 -2.73 -5.39 5.94
C THR A 11 -2.34 -5.99 4.59
N GLU A 12 -3.27 -6.08 3.64
CA GLU A 12 -2.98 -6.60 2.30
C GLU A 12 -2.03 -5.68 1.52
N ALA A 13 -2.20 -4.35 1.66
CA ALA A 13 -1.32 -3.38 1.04
C ALA A 13 0.10 -3.48 1.58
N VAL A 14 0.27 -3.61 2.90
CA VAL A 14 1.57 -3.85 3.54
C VAL A 14 2.19 -5.17 3.07
N ALA A 15 1.42 -6.26 3.05
CA ALA A 15 1.89 -7.56 2.57
C ALA A 15 2.29 -7.55 1.09
N GLU A 16 1.66 -6.71 0.26
CA GLU A 16 2.05 -6.51 -1.13
C GLU A 16 3.34 -5.70 -1.24
N ILE A 17 3.50 -4.63 -0.46
CA ILE A 17 4.76 -3.85 -0.40
C ILE A 17 5.93 -4.75 0.03
N GLU A 18 5.74 -5.60 1.05
CA GLU A 18 6.77 -6.54 1.50
C GLU A 18 7.17 -7.55 0.43
N ARG A 19 6.19 -8.04 -0.36
CA ARG A 19 6.47 -8.92 -1.50
C ARG A 19 7.27 -8.21 -2.60
N ILE A 20 6.94 -6.96 -2.91
CA ILE A 20 7.70 -6.16 -3.87
C ILE A 20 9.14 -5.97 -3.37
N LEU A 21 9.32 -5.63 -2.09
CA LEU A 21 10.64 -5.48 -1.48
C LEU A 21 11.44 -6.79 -1.46
N ALA A 22 10.78 -7.93 -1.22
CA ALA A 22 11.44 -9.23 -1.24
C ALA A 22 11.96 -9.57 -2.64
N ARG A 23 11.13 -9.38 -3.68
CA ARG A 23 11.54 -9.59 -5.08
C ARG A 23 12.67 -8.66 -5.49
N PHE A 24 12.62 -7.40 -5.06
CA PHE A 24 13.69 -6.43 -5.29
C PHE A 24 15.01 -6.87 -4.65
N ARG A 25 14.98 -7.34 -3.40
CA ARG A 25 16.18 -7.83 -2.69
C ARG A 25 16.76 -9.11 -3.27
N ASN A 26 15.92 -9.96 -3.86
CA ASN A 26 16.35 -11.21 -4.47
C ASN A 26 16.86 -11.03 -5.91
N GLU A 27 16.93 -9.79 -6.42
CA GLU A 27 17.30 -9.49 -7.81
C GLU A 27 16.37 -10.19 -8.84
N GLU A 28 15.14 -10.52 -8.44
CA GLU A 28 14.12 -11.20 -9.26
C GLU A 28 13.30 -10.21 -10.12
N MET A 29 13.77 -8.96 -10.23
CA MET A 29 13.10 -7.90 -10.98
C MET A 29 14.00 -7.41 -12.10
N ASP A 30 13.48 -7.44 -13.33
CA ASP A 30 14.12 -6.81 -14.47
C ASP A 30 13.89 -5.27 -14.45
N VAL A 31 14.69 -4.55 -15.24
CA VAL A 31 14.66 -3.07 -15.27
C VAL A 31 13.32 -2.53 -15.77
N ASP A 32 12.64 -3.26 -16.65
CA ASP A 32 11.36 -2.85 -17.23
C ASP A 32 10.21 -2.98 -16.23
N SER A 33 10.22 -4.03 -15.41
CA SER A 33 9.26 -4.29 -14.34
C SER A 33 9.56 -3.48 -13.08
N LEU A 34 10.82 -3.08 -12.85
CA LEU A 34 11.21 -2.26 -11.70
C LEU A 34 10.38 -0.98 -11.59
N ALA A 35 10.21 -0.26 -12.70
CA ALA A 35 9.42 0.97 -12.72
C ALA A 35 7.95 0.72 -12.36
N ALA A 36 7.36 -0.37 -12.84
CA ALA A 36 5.96 -0.73 -12.57
C ALA A 36 5.74 -1.15 -11.10
N GLU A 37 6.64 -1.98 -10.57
CA GLU A 37 6.59 -2.48 -9.19
C GLU A 37 6.83 -1.34 -8.18
N VAL A 38 7.79 -0.45 -8.45
CA VAL A 38 8.01 0.75 -7.62
C VAL A 38 6.78 1.66 -7.65
N LYS A 39 6.19 1.91 -8.84
CA LYS A 39 4.95 2.68 -8.94
C LYS A 39 3.84 2.05 -8.10
N ARG A 40 3.65 0.73 -8.21
CA ARG A 40 2.66 -0.01 -7.42
C ARG A 40 2.91 0.14 -5.92
N ALA A 41 4.15 -0.01 -5.46
CA ALA A 41 4.50 0.19 -4.06
C ALA A 41 4.19 1.63 -3.59
N THR A 42 4.47 2.65 -4.41
CA THR A 42 4.16 4.05 -4.06
C THR A 42 2.66 4.31 -3.93
N GLU A 43 1.84 3.72 -4.80
CA GLU A 43 0.38 3.80 -4.73
C GLU A 43 -0.15 3.16 -3.43
N LEU A 44 0.37 1.98 -3.08
CA LEU A 44 0.00 1.28 -1.84
C LEU A 44 0.41 2.07 -0.59
N ILE A 45 1.62 2.65 -0.57
CA ILE A 45 2.09 3.49 0.53
C ILE A 45 1.20 4.72 0.69
N ALA A 46 0.81 5.37 -0.40
CA ALA A 46 -0.10 6.52 -0.37
C ALA A 46 -1.47 6.14 0.22
N ALA A 47 -2.03 5.00 -0.18
CA ALA A 47 -3.28 4.48 0.37
C ALA A 47 -3.16 4.17 1.87
N CYS A 48 -2.06 3.55 2.30
CA CYS A 48 -1.79 3.29 3.72
C CYS A 48 -1.72 4.59 4.54
N LYS A 49 -0.99 5.61 4.05
CA LYS A 49 -0.91 6.92 4.70
C LYS A 49 -2.27 7.59 4.84
N ALA A 50 -3.10 7.52 3.79
CA ALA A 50 -4.45 8.08 3.83
C ALA A 50 -5.32 7.40 4.92
N LYS A 51 -5.24 6.06 5.03
CA LYS A 51 -5.96 5.31 6.09
C LYS A 51 -5.48 5.67 7.49
N LEU A 52 -4.16 5.78 7.69
CA LEU A 52 -3.60 6.18 8.98
C LEU A 52 -4.02 7.59 9.38
N ARG A 53 -3.95 8.54 8.44
CA ARG A 53 -4.37 9.93 8.68
C ARG A 53 -5.85 10.01 9.06
N LYS A 54 -6.71 9.26 8.37
CA LYS A 54 -8.13 9.18 8.72
C LYS A 54 -8.34 8.65 10.14
N ALA A 55 -7.64 7.57 10.49
CA ALA A 55 -7.72 7.02 11.85
C ALA A 55 -7.21 8.01 12.92
N GLU A 56 -6.14 8.75 12.63
CA GLU A 56 -5.61 9.81 13.49
C GLU A 56 -6.63 10.95 13.67
N GLU A 57 -7.28 11.39 12.59
CA GLU A 57 -8.34 12.41 12.63
C GLU A 57 -9.53 11.95 13.48
N GLU A 58 -9.98 10.69 13.33
CA GLU A 58 -11.05 10.10 14.15
C GLU A 58 -10.67 10.02 15.63
N VAL A 59 -9.43 9.63 15.96
CA VAL A 59 -8.93 9.60 17.34
C VAL A 59 -8.87 11.00 17.94
N ASN A 60 -8.36 11.99 17.20
CA ASN A 60 -8.28 13.37 17.67
C ASN A 60 -9.67 13.96 17.95
N GLN A 61 -10.67 13.67 17.10
CA GLN A 61 -12.06 14.08 17.34
C GLN A 61 -12.63 13.52 18.64
N ILE A 62 -12.26 12.30 19.02
CA ILE A 62 -12.71 11.68 20.28
C ILE A 62 -12.01 12.33 21.48
N LEU A 63 -10.73 12.70 21.34
CA LEU A 63 -9.95 13.29 22.44
C LEU A 63 -10.22 14.79 22.66
N GLU A 64 -10.69 15.50 21.63
CA GLU A 64 -11.08 16.92 21.70
C GLU A 64 -12.55 17.15 22.11
N ALA A 65 -13.34 16.07 22.27
CA ALA A 65 -14.73 16.08 22.74
C ALA A 65 -14.85 15.95 24.27
#